data_AF-A0A537BNS4-F1
#
_entry.id   AF-A0A537BNS4-F1
#
_cell.length_a   1.000
_cell.length_b   1.000
_cell.length_c   1.000
_cell.angle_alpha   90.00
_cell.angle_beta   90.00
_cell.angle_gamma   90.00
#
_symmetry.space_group_name_H-M   'P 1'
#
loop_
_entity.id
_entity.type
_entity.pdbx_description
1 polymer ?
#
loop_
_entity_poly.entity_id
_entity_poly.type
_entity_poly.pdbx_seq_one_letter_code
_entity_poly.pdbx_strand_id
1 'polypeptide(L)'
;GVFTSTVKNQGTAATPAGIAIGVAYSVDGVYRTWGSVTGPLAAGASVTIGTNGGSYTIPNGTHTIMAFADDVNRFAESDETNNKLSQPITIP
;
A
#
# COMPACT_ATOMS: atom_id res chain seq x y z
N GLY A 1 -15.11 -3.88 -4.86
CA GLY A 1 -14.54 -2.55 -4.57
C GLY A 1 -13.12 -2.45 -5.06
N VAL A 2 -12.60 -1.22 -5.18
CA VAL A 2 -11.19 -0.94 -5.46
C VAL A 2 -10.57 -0.21 -4.27
N PHE A 3 -9.30 -0.46 -4.05
CA PHE A 3 -8.45 0.19 -3.05
C PHE A 3 -7.50 1.15 -3.73
N THR A 4 -7.23 2.25 -3.04
CA THR A 4 -6.22 3.23 -3.41
C THR A 4 -5.51 3.70 -2.15
N SER A 5 -4.18 3.82 -2.21
CA SER A 5 -3.37 4.46 -1.17
C SER A 5 -2.41 5.46 -1.80
N THR A 6 -1.96 6.43 -1.00
CA THR A 6 -0.85 7.30 -1.38
C THR A 6 0.38 6.86 -0.59
N VAL A 7 1.41 6.42 -1.30
CA VAL A 7 2.70 6.05 -0.72
C VAL A 7 3.67 7.20 -0.93
N LYS A 8 4.38 7.59 0.13
CA LYS A 8 5.41 8.62 0.10
C LYS A 8 6.75 8.00 0.44
N ASN A 9 7.76 8.24 -0.40
CA ASN A 9 9.14 7.95 -0.05
C ASN A 9 9.61 9.01 0.95
N GLN A 10 9.78 8.63 2.22
CA GLN A 10 10.24 9.54 3.27
C GLN A 10 11.76 9.54 3.46
N GLY A 11 12.47 8.67 2.73
CA GLY A 11 13.92 8.61 2.74
C GLY A 11 14.58 9.78 2.02
N THR A 12 15.91 9.81 2.06
CA THR A 12 16.75 10.84 1.44
C THR A 12 17.22 10.50 0.03
N ALA A 13 16.98 9.27 -0.43
CA ALA A 13 17.33 8.78 -1.76
C ALA A 13 16.09 8.27 -2.52
N ALA A 14 16.18 8.25 -3.85
CA ALA A 14 15.15 7.63 -4.68
C ALA A 14 15.14 6.10 -4.52
N THR A 15 13.98 5.47 -4.68
CA THR A 15 13.93 4.00 -4.79
C THR A 15 14.66 3.54 -6.06
N PRO A 16 15.26 2.34 -6.08
CA PRO A 16 15.89 1.78 -7.27
C PRO A 16 14.98 1.77 -8.51
N ALA A 17 15.52 2.18 -9.65
CA ALA A 17 14.79 2.15 -10.93
C ALA A 17 14.43 0.71 -11.33
N GLY A 18 13.24 0.52 -11.89
CA GLY A 18 12.76 -0.79 -12.34
C GLY A 18 12.29 -1.73 -11.24
N ILE A 19 12.48 -1.39 -9.96
CA ILE A 19 11.92 -2.13 -8.83
C ILE A 19 10.53 -1.59 -8.51
N ALA A 20 9.55 -2.49 -8.37
CA ALA A 20 8.18 -2.12 -8.10
C ALA A 20 7.99 -1.68 -6.63
N ILE A 21 7.22 -0.61 -6.44
CA ILE A 21 6.73 -0.17 -5.14
C ILE A 21 5.36 -0.81 -4.96
N GLY A 22 5.28 -1.78 -4.05
CA GLY A 22 4.09 -2.59 -3.82
C GLY A 22 3.32 -2.16 -2.57
N VAL A 23 2.01 -2.37 -2.59
CA VAL A 23 1.13 -2.25 -1.43
C VAL A 23 0.23 -3.47 -1.34
N ALA A 24 0.22 -4.15 -0.19
CA ALA A 24 -0.80 -5.13 0.14
C ALA A 24 -2.00 -4.46 0.81
N TYR A 25 -3.20 -4.88 0.42
CA TYR A 25 -4.46 -4.44 1.04
C TYR A 25 -5.11 -5.60 1.77
N SER A 26 -5.41 -5.40 3.05
CA SER A 26 -6.14 -6.35 3.88
C SER A 26 -7.42 -5.73 4.44
N VAL A 27 -8.37 -6.61 4.75
CA VAL A 27 -9.63 -6.28 5.40
C VAL A 27 -9.76 -7.18 6.61
N ASP A 28 -9.89 -6.59 7.78
CA ASP A 28 -9.94 -7.25 9.09
C ASP A 28 -8.73 -8.18 9.32
N GLY A 29 -7.54 -7.71 8.92
CA GLY A 29 -6.28 -8.45 9.04
C GLY A 29 -6.07 -9.52 7.98
N VAL A 30 -7.04 -9.79 7.10
CA VAL A 30 -6.91 -10.80 6.04
C VAL A 30 -6.54 -10.14 4.72
N TYR A 31 -5.45 -10.58 4.10
CA TYR A 31 -5.04 -10.14 2.77
C TYR A 31 -6.14 -10.37 1.73
N ARG A 32 -6.43 -9.34 0.91
CA ARG A 32 -7.48 -9.39 -0.11
C ARG A 32 -6.97 -9.13 -1.52
N THR A 33 -6.08 -8.15 -1.67
CA THR A 33 -5.54 -7.76 -2.98
C THR A 33 -4.28 -6.93 -2.83
N TRP A 34 -3.70 -6.50 -3.95
CA TRP A 34 -2.46 -5.74 -4.01
C TRP A 34 -2.49 -4.68 -5.11
N GLY A 35 -1.58 -3.72 -5.02
CA GLY A 35 -1.26 -2.78 -6.08
C GLY A 35 0.23 -2.52 -6.17
N SER A 36 0.69 -2.06 -7.33
CA SER A 36 2.08 -1.60 -7.49
C SER A 36 2.24 -0.60 -8.61
N VAL A 37 3.36 0.14 -8.54
CA VAL A 37 3.87 0.99 -9.61
C VAL A 37 5.36 0.74 -9.77
N THR A 38 5.88 0.88 -10.99
CA THR A 38 7.33 0.73 -11.24
C THR A 38 8.06 1.99 -10.77
N GLY A 39 9.13 1.81 -9.99
CA GLY A 39 10.02 2.89 -9.59
C GLY A 39 10.87 3.45 -10.75
N PRO A 40 11.66 4.50 -10.49
CA PRO A 40 11.99 5.03 -9.16
C PRO A 40 10.94 6.01 -8.64
N LEU A 41 10.82 6.10 -7.31
CA LEU A 41 10.12 7.19 -6.62
C LEU A 41 11.15 8.05 -5.89
N ALA A 42 11.28 9.31 -6.30
CA ALA A 42 12.24 10.24 -5.74
C ALA A 42 12.02 10.48 -4.24
N ALA A 43 13.08 10.89 -3.53
CA ALA A 43 13.01 11.28 -2.12
C ALA A 43 11.96 12.39 -1.91
N GLY A 44 11.08 12.20 -0.92
CA GLY A 44 10.00 13.12 -0.60
C GLY A 44 8.79 13.08 -1.56
N ALA A 45 8.89 12.38 -2.69
CA ALA A 45 7.79 12.25 -3.64
C ALA A 45 6.73 11.24 -3.18
N SER A 46 5.52 11.43 -3.69
CA SER A 46 4.39 10.54 -3.45
C SER A 46 3.86 9.95 -4.74
N VAL A 47 3.29 8.75 -4.65
CA VAL A 47 2.58 8.10 -5.76
C VAL A 47 1.30 7.45 -5.25
N THR A 48 0.25 7.49 -6.07
CA THR A 48 -0.99 6.77 -5.78
C THR A 48 -0.89 5.36 -6.33
N ILE A 49 -1.13 4.37 -5.48
CA ILE A 49 -1.13 2.96 -5.84
C ILE A 49 -2.57 2.46 -5.76
N GLY A 50 -3.05 1.85 -6.84
CA GLY A 50 -4.41 1.35 -6.98
C GLY A 50 -4.52 -0.14 -6.66
N THR A 51 -5.47 -0.81 -7.31
CA THR A 51 -5.71 -2.26 -7.17
C THR A 51 -5.34 -2.98 -8.46
N ASN A 52 -4.22 -3.68 -8.47
CA ASN A 52 -3.75 -4.46 -9.62
C ASN A 52 -4.10 -5.96 -9.48
N GLY A 53 -4.16 -6.48 -8.26
CA GLY A 53 -4.44 -7.90 -7.98
C GLY A 53 -5.88 -8.37 -8.19
N GLY A 54 -6.79 -7.45 -8.53
CA GLY A 54 -8.21 -7.71 -8.69
C GLY A 54 -9.06 -7.05 -7.61
N SER A 55 -10.28 -6.66 -7.98
CA SER A 55 -11.22 -6.02 -7.06
C SER A 55 -11.69 -6.96 -5.96
N TYR A 56 -11.86 -6.44 -4.74
CA TYR A 56 -12.51 -7.16 -3.64
C TYR A 56 -13.68 -6.33 -3.12
N THR A 57 -14.84 -6.98 -2.94
CA THR A 57 -16.03 -6.32 -2.39
C THR A 57 -16.14 -6.67 -0.91
N ILE A 58 -16.13 -5.61 -0.10
CA ILE A 58 -16.25 -5.71 1.36
C ILE A 58 -17.74 -5.88 1.69
N PRO A 59 -18.13 -6.87 2.51
CA PRO A 59 -19.51 -7.02 2.96
C PRO A 59 -20.03 -5.78 3.71
N ASN A 60 -21.35 -5.71 3.90
CA ASN A 60 -21.96 -4.69 4.76
C ASN A 60 -21.50 -4.89 6.21
N GLY A 61 -21.30 -3.79 6.91
CA GLY A 61 -20.80 -3.78 8.29
C GLY A 61 -19.59 -2.88 8.48
N THR A 62 -19.04 -2.93 9.70
CA THR A 62 -17.83 -2.19 10.07
C THR A 62 -16.61 -3.08 9.86
N HIS A 63 -15.64 -2.57 9.12
CA HIS A 63 -14.42 -3.28 8.77
C HIS A 63 -13.20 -2.37 8.99
N THR A 64 -12.03 -2.98 9.18
CA THR A 64 -10.75 -2.26 9.17
C THR A 64 -10.00 -2.60 7.89
N ILE A 65 -9.72 -1.58 7.07
CA ILE A 65 -8.83 -1.72 5.92
C ILE A 65 -7.42 -1.38 6.39
N MET A 66 -6.43 -2.19 5.99
CA MET A 66 -5.01 -1.84 6.14
C MET A 66 -4.34 -1.83 4.76
N ALA A 67 -3.55 -0.79 4.51
CA ALA A 67 -2.57 -0.73 3.43
C ALA A 67 -1.18 -0.94 4.03
N PHE A 68 -0.41 -1.87 3.45
CA PHE A 68 0.98 -2.15 3.85
C PHE A 68 1.91 -1.91 2.66
N ALA A 69 2.65 -0.81 2.69
CA ALA A 69 3.66 -0.48 1.69
C ALA A 69 4.90 -1.37 1.86
N ASP A 70 5.57 -1.66 0.74
CA ASP A 70 6.72 -2.58 0.66
C ASP A 70 6.51 -3.92 1.39
N ASP A 71 5.33 -4.50 1.18
CA ASP A 71 4.83 -5.69 1.87
C ASP A 71 5.73 -6.94 1.80
N VAL A 72 6.61 -7.03 0.80
CA VAL A 72 7.56 -8.14 0.65
C VAL A 72 9.03 -7.74 0.90
N ASN A 73 9.26 -6.55 1.47
CA ASN A 73 10.59 -6.06 1.88
C ASN A 73 11.57 -5.96 0.69
N ARG A 74 11.18 -5.22 -0.35
CA ARG A 74 11.99 -4.98 -1.56
C ARG A 74 13.01 -3.86 -1.35
N PHE A 75 12.76 -2.98 -0.38
CA PHE A 75 13.61 -1.84 -0.06
C PHE A 75 14.05 -1.95 1.40
N ALA A 76 15.35 -1.84 1.66
CA ALA A 76 15.82 -1.66 3.03
C ALA A 76 15.52 -0.22 3.44
N GLU A 77 14.55 -0.03 4.33
CA GLU A 77 14.13 1.29 4.78
C GLU A 77 14.75 1.64 6.13
N SER A 78 14.89 2.93 6.42
CA SER A 78 15.43 3.39 7.71
C SER A 78 14.44 3.21 8.86
N ASP A 79 13.15 3.02 8.54
CA ASP A 79 12.06 2.83 9.49
C ASP A 79 11.02 1.87 8.92
N GLU A 80 11.17 0.58 9.21
CA GLU A 80 10.26 -0.49 8.80
C GLU A 80 8.89 -0.45 9.51
N THR A 81 8.72 0.44 10.50
CA THR A 81 7.50 0.47 11.33
C THR A 81 6.41 1.38 10.78
N ASN A 82 6.75 2.24 9.81
CA ASN A 82 5.84 3.26 9.27
C ASN A 82 5.09 2.85 7.99
N ASN A 83 5.26 1.60 7.56
CA ASN A 83 4.70 1.10 6.30
C ASN A 83 3.23 0.68 6.35
N LYS A 84 2.61 0.67 7.53
CA LYS A 84 1.24 0.21 7.71
C LYS A 84 0.33 1.36 8.09
N LEU A 85 -0.73 1.55 7.31
CA LEU A 85 -1.83 2.46 7.63
C LEU A 85 -3.13 1.67 7.72
N SER A 86 -3.83 1.79 8.85
CA SER A 86 -5.15 1.18 9.04
C SER A 86 -6.23 2.24 9.19
N GLN A 87 -7.38 2.02 8.55
CA GLN A 87 -8.55 2.90 8.65
C GLN A 87 -9.84 2.08 8.83
N PRO A 88 -10.70 2.44 9.80
CA PRO A 88 -12.03 1.86 9.90
C PRO A 88 -12.94 2.41 8.80
N ILE A 89 -13.82 1.55 8.29
CA ILE A 89 -14.85 1.91 7.33
C ILE A 89 -16.18 1.23 7.70
N THR A 90 -17.28 1.86 7.33
CA THR A 90 -18.61 1.25 7.44
C THR A 90 -19.24 1.18 6.06
N ILE A 91 -19.58 -0.03 5.64
CA ILE A 91 -20.34 -0.29 4.42
C ILE A 91 -21.81 -0.42 4.81
N PRO A 92 -22.71 0.45 4.28
CA PRO A 92 -24.14 0.41 4.60
C PRO A 92 -24.82 -0.83 4.02
#